data_AF-A0A1I4QW88-F1
#
_entry.id   AF-A0A1I4QW88-F1
#
_cell.length_a   1.000
_cell.length_b   1.000
_cell.length_c   1.000
_cell.angle_alpha   90.00
_cell.angle_beta   90.00
_cell.angle_gamma   90.00
#
_symmetry.space_group_name_H-M   'P 1'
#
loop_
_entity.id
_entity.type
_entity.pdbx_description
1 polymer ?
#
loop_
_entity_poly.entity_id
_entity_poly.type
_entity_poly.pdbx_seq_one_letter_code
_entity_poly.pdbx_strand_id
1 'polypeptide(L)'
;MIFILLVENMDKGRSTIIAAIAVVLCVGVVGAYILLGPDNGGTTITSEQAIGIVMTDNNASEYYASNFRVPDWRVNATTLVDSSPNGSTSEEGVWKVEIMERTCACSSVKPLNVIEGYVSASDGELFEVSTKYVSESEYDKKTCSSTSCH
;
A
#
# COMPACT_ATOMS: atom_id res chain seq x y z
N MET A 1 -29.53 -50.14 -19.75
CA MET A 1 -29.71 -48.68 -19.94
C MET A 1 -29.48 -47.94 -18.62
N ILE A 2 -28.34 -48.19 -17.94
CA ILE A 2 -27.93 -47.52 -16.68
C ILE A 2 -26.44 -47.12 -16.71
N PHE A 3 -25.64 -47.67 -17.64
CA PHE A 3 -24.20 -47.41 -17.71
C PHE A 3 -23.79 -46.20 -18.57
N ILE A 4 -24.71 -45.56 -19.29
CA ILE A 4 -24.41 -44.38 -20.11
C ILE A 4 -24.67 -43.06 -19.34
N LEU A 5 -25.49 -43.08 -18.29
CA LEU A 5 -25.82 -41.88 -17.50
C LEU A 5 -24.83 -41.54 -16.38
N LEU A 6 -23.82 -42.38 -16.12
CA LEU A 6 -22.80 -42.11 -15.09
C LEU A 6 -21.52 -41.47 -15.63
N VAL A 7 -21.29 -41.50 -16.95
CA VAL A 7 -20.06 -40.91 -17.54
C VAL A 7 -20.25 -39.43 -17.85
N GLU A 8 -21.44 -38.96 -18.21
CA GLU A 8 -21.67 -37.54 -18.51
C GLU A 8 -21.69 -36.62 -17.28
N ASN A 9 -21.90 -37.15 -16.07
CA ASN A 9 -22.01 -36.32 -14.87
C ASN A 9 -20.71 -36.21 -14.06
N MET A 10 -19.65 -36.90 -14.45
CA MET A 10 -18.37 -36.91 -13.73
C MET A 10 -17.32 -35.94 -14.28
N ASP A 11 -17.53 -35.36 -15.46
CA ASP A 11 -16.65 -34.34 -16.05
C ASP A 11 -17.02 -32.90 -15.66
N LYS A 12 -18.32 -32.60 -15.46
CA LYS A 12 -18.78 -31.28 -15.01
C LYS A 12 -18.36 -30.98 -13.56
N GLY A 13 -18.34 -31.99 -12.70
CA GLY A 13 -17.94 -31.85 -11.29
C GLY A 13 -16.45 -31.55 -11.12
N ARG A 14 -15.57 -32.22 -11.87
CA ARG A 14 -14.11 -32.01 -11.77
C ARG A 14 -13.70 -30.62 -12.24
N SER A 15 -14.23 -30.12 -13.36
CA SER A 15 -13.91 -28.76 -13.83
C SER A 15 -14.38 -27.68 -12.86
N THR A 16 -15.54 -27.86 -12.23
CA THR A 16 -16.08 -26.88 -11.28
C THR A 16 -15.30 -26.88 -9.95
N ILE A 17 -14.88 -28.06 -9.48
CA ILE A 17 -14.05 -28.20 -8.27
C ILE A 17 -12.63 -27.65 -8.50
N ILE A 18 -12.03 -27.89 -9.67
CA ILE A 18 -10.69 -27.36 -10.02
C ILE A 18 -10.75 -25.82 -10.15
N ALA A 19 -11.79 -25.26 -10.79
CA ALA A 19 -11.97 -23.82 -10.89
C ALA A 19 -12.18 -23.16 -9.51
N ALA A 20 -12.97 -23.79 -8.62
CA ALA A 20 -13.19 -23.28 -7.27
C ALA A 20 -11.90 -23.28 -6.43
N ILE A 21 -11.07 -24.33 -6.53
CA ILE A 21 -9.78 -24.41 -5.83
C ILE A 21 -8.78 -23.37 -6.36
N ALA A 22 -8.75 -23.14 -7.68
CA ALA A 22 -7.89 -22.13 -8.29
C ALA A 22 -8.27 -20.69 -7.85
N VAL A 23 -9.56 -20.38 -7.74
CA VAL A 23 -10.02 -19.07 -7.24
C VAL A 23 -9.72 -18.90 -5.75
N VAL A 24 -9.88 -19.94 -4.93
CA VAL A 24 -9.54 -19.88 -3.49
C VAL A 24 -8.03 -19.72 -3.28
N LEU A 25 -7.19 -20.33 -4.11
CA LEU A 25 -5.74 -20.12 -4.08
C LEU A 25 -5.36 -18.69 -4.53
N CYS A 26 -5.99 -18.14 -5.57
CA CYS A 26 -5.70 -16.76 -5.99
C CYS A 26 -6.17 -15.72 -4.97
N VAL A 27 -7.34 -15.90 -4.34
CA VAL A 27 -7.83 -14.97 -3.30
C VAL A 27 -7.06 -15.15 -1.99
N GLY A 28 -6.67 -16.38 -1.64
CA GLY A 28 -5.82 -16.67 -0.47
C GLY A 28 -4.40 -16.11 -0.62
N VAL A 29 -3.83 -16.16 -1.82
CA VAL A 29 -2.51 -15.58 -2.12
C VAL A 29 -2.58 -14.05 -2.09
N VAL A 30 -3.59 -13.42 -2.69
CA VAL A 30 -3.74 -11.94 -2.64
C VAL A 30 -4.09 -11.44 -1.24
N GLY A 31 -4.91 -12.17 -0.48
CA GLY A 31 -5.24 -11.85 0.92
C GLY A 31 -4.05 -12.04 1.87
N ALA A 32 -3.22 -13.06 1.64
CA ALA A 32 -1.99 -13.27 2.40
C ALA A 32 -0.95 -12.19 2.09
N TYR A 33 -0.77 -11.72 0.85
CA TYR A 33 0.16 -10.61 0.58
C TYR A 33 -0.26 -9.27 1.20
N ILE A 34 -1.55 -9.08 1.50
CA ILE A 34 -2.06 -7.86 2.17
C ILE A 34 -1.98 -7.99 3.71
N LEU A 35 -2.06 -9.20 4.26
CA LEU A 35 -2.00 -9.44 5.72
C LEU A 35 -0.63 -9.93 6.24
N LEU A 36 0.20 -10.46 5.35
CA LEU A 36 1.55 -11.01 5.56
C LEU A 36 2.47 -10.39 4.49
N GLY A 37 2.55 -9.05 4.48
CA GLY A 37 3.77 -8.41 3.99
C GLY A 37 4.98 -9.12 4.63
N PRO A 38 6.11 -9.27 3.92
CA PRO A 38 7.22 -10.10 4.37
C PRO A 38 7.47 -9.89 5.86
N ASP A 39 7.41 -10.99 6.59
CA ASP A 39 7.66 -11.06 8.02
C ASP A 39 9.07 -10.48 8.23
N ASN A 40 9.14 -9.18 8.55
CA ASN A 40 10.38 -8.45 8.70
C ASN A 40 11.00 -8.85 10.04
N GLY A 41 11.52 -10.07 10.12
CA GLY A 41 12.48 -10.46 11.14
C GLY A 41 13.85 -9.79 10.94
N GLY A 42 13.89 -8.52 10.56
CA GLY A 42 15.12 -7.83 10.16
C GLY A 42 15.04 -6.31 10.03
N THR A 43 14.04 -5.63 10.59
CA THR A 43 14.05 -4.15 10.69
C THR A 43 13.90 -3.74 12.15
N THR A 44 14.80 -2.90 12.64
CA THR A 44 14.89 -2.39 14.01
C THR A 44 13.88 -1.26 14.22
N ILE A 45 13.69 -0.45 13.19
CA ILE A 45 12.66 0.59 13.11
C ILE A 45 11.43 0.02 12.40
N THR A 46 10.28 0.12 13.05
CA THR A 46 8.99 -0.26 12.47
C THR A 46 8.46 0.80 11.49
N SER A 47 7.54 0.40 10.62
CA SER A 47 6.81 1.31 9.71
C SER A 47 6.16 2.48 10.45
N GLU A 48 5.52 2.23 11.59
CA GLU A 48 4.84 3.24 12.41
C GLU A 48 5.84 4.23 13.02
N GLN A 49 7.00 3.73 13.48
CA GLN A 49 8.07 4.60 13.97
C GLN A 49 8.65 5.46 12.85
N ALA A 50 8.83 4.91 11.65
CA ALA A 50 9.31 5.67 10.49
C ALA A 50 8.35 6.82 10.12
N ILE A 51 7.03 6.57 10.12
CA ILE A 51 6.03 7.65 9.95
C ILE A 51 6.20 8.73 11.02
N GLY A 52 6.36 8.32 12.29
CA GLY A 52 6.60 9.23 13.40
C GLY A 52 7.83 10.09 13.19
N ILE A 53 8.95 9.50 12.76
CA ILE A 53 10.21 10.18 12.48
C ILE A 53 10.04 11.22 11.36
N VAL A 54 9.39 10.87 10.24
CA VAL A 54 9.10 11.83 9.16
C VAL A 54 8.27 13.01 9.67
N MET A 55 7.30 12.76 10.54
CA MET A 55 6.45 13.80 11.12
C MET A 55 7.15 14.67 12.18
N THR A 56 8.38 14.34 12.58
CA THR A 56 9.22 15.24 13.41
C THR A 56 9.96 16.28 12.58
N ASP A 57 10.04 16.12 11.26
CA ASP A 57 10.61 17.13 10.38
C ASP A 57 9.70 18.38 10.33
N ASN A 58 10.31 19.56 10.45
CA ASN A 58 9.57 20.82 10.50
C ASN A 58 8.82 21.08 9.18
N ASN A 59 9.44 20.78 8.03
CA ASN A 59 8.81 21.01 6.73
C ASN A 59 7.63 20.05 6.51
N ALA A 60 7.79 18.76 6.84
CA ALA A 60 6.69 17.79 6.80
C ALA A 60 5.54 18.19 7.73
N SER A 61 5.83 18.50 8.98
CA SER A 61 4.80 18.81 9.98
C SER A 61 4.03 20.10 9.67
N GLU A 62 4.72 21.15 9.20
CA GLU A 62 4.09 22.40 8.75
C GLU A 62 3.24 22.19 7.49
N TYR A 63 3.75 21.42 6.52
CA TYR A 63 3.03 21.10 5.30
C TYR A 63 1.78 20.25 5.61
N TYR A 64 1.90 19.28 6.51
CA TYR A 64 0.78 18.47 6.99
C TYR A 64 -0.30 19.36 7.62
N ALA A 65 0.06 20.21 8.59
CA ALA A 65 -0.89 21.10 9.26
C ALA A 65 -1.60 22.08 8.30
N SER A 66 -0.91 22.49 7.23
CA SER A 66 -1.40 23.47 6.26
C SER A 66 -2.27 22.86 5.17
N ASN A 67 -1.99 21.62 4.75
CA ASN A 67 -2.58 21.04 3.54
C ASN A 67 -3.46 19.81 3.80
N PHE A 68 -3.36 19.17 4.96
CA PHE A 68 -4.10 17.96 5.30
C PHE A 68 -5.28 18.31 6.23
N ARG A 69 -6.48 18.40 5.68
CA ARG A 69 -7.70 18.89 6.34
C ARG A 69 -8.72 17.82 6.68
N VAL A 70 -8.76 16.70 5.95
CA VAL A 70 -9.82 15.68 6.08
C VAL A 70 -9.19 14.34 6.51
N PRO A 71 -9.21 14.01 7.82
CA PRO A 71 -8.59 12.79 8.35
C PRO A 71 -9.00 11.50 7.61
N ASP A 72 -10.28 11.37 7.25
CA ASP A 72 -10.81 10.19 6.57
C ASP A 72 -10.26 10.00 5.15
N TRP A 73 -9.64 11.02 4.58
CA TRP A 73 -9.03 10.98 3.24
C TRP A 73 -7.53 10.73 3.27
N ARG A 74 -6.95 10.62 4.47
CA ARG A 74 -5.52 10.45 4.63
C ARG A 74 -5.13 8.99 4.40
N VAL A 75 -4.05 8.81 3.65
CA VAL A 75 -3.45 7.52 3.39
C VAL A 75 -2.00 7.60 3.82
N ASN A 76 -1.62 6.71 4.73
CA ASN A 76 -0.23 6.50 5.09
C ASN A 76 0.19 5.17 4.47
N ALA A 77 1.24 5.20 3.65
CA ALA A 77 1.86 4.02 3.09
C ALA A 77 3.34 3.99 3.48
N THR A 78 3.84 2.79 3.74
CA THR A 78 5.25 2.57 4.04
C THR A 78 5.71 1.37 3.24
N THR A 79 6.80 1.53 2.50
CA THR A 79 7.41 0.45 1.72
C THR A 79 8.89 0.38 2.08
N LEU A 80 9.43 -0.83 2.23
CA LEU A 80 10.85 -1.03 2.41
C LEU A 80 11.54 -1.02 1.03
N VAL A 81 12.51 -0.14 0.84
CA VAL A 81 13.29 0.02 -0.39
C VAL A 81 14.79 -0.09 -0.10
N ASP A 82 15.61 -0.38 -1.11
CA ASP A 82 17.05 -0.59 -0.91
C ASP A 82 17.80 0.72 -0.59
N SER A 83 17.34 1.86 -1.13
CA SER A 83 17.98 3.15 -0.98
C SER A 83 17.00 4.32 -1.09
N SER A 84 17.37 5.47 -0.54
CA SER A 84 16.71 6.76 -0.80
C SER A 84 17.10 7.35 -2.17
N PRO A 85 16.43 8.42 -2.64
CA PRO A 85 16.70 9.04 -3.95
C PRO A 85 18.11 9.63 -4.06
N ASN A 86 18.69 10.09 -2.95
CA ASN A 86 20.07 10.57 -2.88
C ASN A 86 21.13 9.44 -2.79
N GLY A 87 20.69 8.17 -2.76
CA GLY A 87 21.57 7.00 -2.72
C GLY A 87 21.98 6.54 -1.32
N SER A 88 21.44 7.13 -0.23
CA SER A 88 21.65 6.61 1.12
C SER A 88 21.00 5.24 1.29
N THR A 89 21.72 4.33 1.94
CA THR A 89 21.31 2.94 2.19
C THR A 89 21.43 2.63 3.68
N SER A 90 20.77 1.57 4.13
CA SER A 90 20.88 1.06 5.48
C SER A 90 20.89 -0.47 5.45
N GLU A 91 21.50 -1.10 6.45
CA GLU A 91 21.69 -2.58 6.48
C GLU A 91 20.36 -3.33 6.37
N GLU A 92 19.33 -2.80 7.02
CA GLU A 92 17.98 -3.35 7.06
C GLU A 92 17.05 -2.70 6.00
N GLY A 93 17.61 -1.92 5.08
CA GLY A 93 16.87 -1.17 4.06
C GLY A 93 16.35 0.19 4.55
N VAL A 94 15.63 0.87 3.68
CA VAL A 94 15.13 2.23 3.90
C VAL A 94 13.61 2.21 3.83
N TRP A 95 12.96 2.71 4.87
CA TRP A 95 11.53 2.98 4.85
C TRP A 95 11.25 4.17 3.96
N LYS A 96 10.62 3.93 2.81
CA LYS A 96 9.90 4.95 2.05
C LYS A 96 8.53 5.17 2.72
N VAL A 97 8.36 6.32 3.34
CA VAL A 97 7.11 6.77 3.96
C VAL A 97 6.40 7.71 3.00
N GLU A 98 5.11 7.49 2.78
CA GLU A 98 4.24 8.32 1.95
C GLU A 98 2.99 8.68 2.74
N ILE A 99 2.82 9.96 3.07
CA ILE A 99 1.65 10.49 3.76
C ILE A 99 0.91 11.37 2.76
N MET A 100 -0.33 10.99 2.44
CA MET A 100 -1.10 11.59 1.37
C MET A 100 -2.49 11.98 1.87
N GLU A 101 -3.05 13.09 1.40
CA GLU A 101 -4.47 13.38 1.57
C GLU A 101 -5.16 13.37 0.21
N ARG A 102 -6.03 12.38 0.03
CA ARG A 102 -6.81 12.24 -1.18
C ARG A 102 -7.82 13.36 -1.29
N THR A 103 -8.00 13.86 -2.51
CA THR A 103 -9.11 14.75 -2.81
C THR A 103 -10.19 13.86 -3.44
N CYS A 104 -11.07 13.27 -2.63
CA CYS A 104 -12.19 12.47 -3.13
C CYS A 104 -13.15 13.38 -3.92
N ALA A 105 -12.80 13.74 -5.15
CA ALA A 105 -13.58 14.57 -6.03
C ALA A 105 -14.22 13.68 -7.09
N CYS A 106 -15.52 13.44 -6.96
CA CYS A 106 -16.35 12.71 -7.94
C CYS A 106 -16.31 13.31 -9.37
N SER A 107 -15.59 14.41 -9.60
CA SER A 107 -15.65 15.20 -10.82
C SER A 107 -14.32 15.36 -11.57
N SER A 108 -13.18 14.99 -11.01
CA SER A 108 -11.89 14.94 -11.74
C SER A 108 -10.75 14.36 -10.90
N VAL A 109 -9.76 13.74 -11.54
CA VAL A 109 -8.44 13.46 -10.94
C VAL A 109 -7.83 14.81 -10.53
N LYS A 110 -7.76 15.06 -9.22
CA LYS A 110 -7.10 16.24 -8.67
C LYS A 110 -5.74 15.81 -8.13
N PRO A 111 -4.77 16.73 -8.06
CA PRO A 111 -3.50 16.35 -7.50
C PRO A 111 -3.61 16.19 -5.96
N LEU A 112 -2.73 15.37 -5.43
CA LEU A 112 -2.64 14.96 -4.04
C LEU A 112 -1.56 15.79 -3.34
N ASN A 113 -1.85 16.22 -2.12
CA ASN A 113 -0.81 16.66 -1.20
C ASN A 113 -0.08 15.41 -0.70
N VAL A 114 1.24 15.37 -0.91
CA VAL A 114 2.07 14.21 -0.54
C VAL A 114 3.28 14.69 0.23
N ILE A 115 3.54 14.01 1.34
CA ILE A 115 4.80 14.06 2.08
C ILE A 115 5.46 12.72 1.84
N GLU A 116 6.68 12.73 1.29
CA GLU A 116 7.52 11.55 1.19
C GLU A 116 8.72 11.69 2.10
N GLY A 117 9.03 10.66 2.87
CA GLY A 117 10.22 10.61 3.70
C GLY A 117 10.95 9.29 3.53
N TYR A 118 12.27 9.32 3.73
CA TYR A 118 13.13 8.15 3.67
C TYR A 118 13.86 8.01 4.99
N VAL A 119 13.57 6.92 5.70
CA VAL A 119 14.10 6.66 7.05
C VAL A 119 14.85 5.34 7.06
N SER A 120 16.06 5.31 7.60
CA SER A 120 16.82 4.09 7.83
C SER A 120 16.01 3.10 8.68
N ALA A 121 15.84 1.87 8.17
CA ALA A 121 15.15 0.83 8.91
C ALA A 121 15.98 0.26 10.09
N SER A 122 17.29 0.55 10.12
CA SER A 122 18.21 0.05 11.15
C SER A 122 18.31 0.95 12.38
N ASP A 123 18.39 2.27 12.19
CA ASP A 123 18.69 3.23 13.27
C ASP A 123 17.77 4.45 13.33
N GLY A 124 16.89 4.61 12.33
CA GLY A 124 15.93 5.71 12.29
C GLY A 124 16.51 7.02 11.79
N GLU A 125 17.71 7.02 11.19
CA GLU A 125 18.25 8.20 10.51
C GLU A 125 17.30 8.65 9.39
N LEU A 126 16.94 9.93 9.39
CA LEU A 126 16.10 10.54 8.36
C LEU A 126 17.00 11.03 7.22
N PHE A 127 16.96 10.35 6.08
CA PHE A 127 17.79 10.67 4.92
C PHE A 127 17.25 11.82 4.09
N GLU A 128 15.94 11.86 3.89
CA GLU A 128 15.30 12.86 3.04
C GLU A 128 13.82 13.01 3.39
N VAL A 129 13.32 14.24 3.26
CA VAL A 129 11.88 14.56 3.29
C VAL A 129 11.59 15.50 2.14
N SER A 130 10.53 15.20 1.40
CA SER A 130 10.02 16.06 0.34
C SER A 130 8.51 16.23 0.48
N THR A 131 8.04 17.41 0.08
CA THR A 131 6.61 17.72 0.00
C THR A 131 6.29 18.07 -1.45
N LYS A 132 5.22 17.47 -1.99
CA LYS A 132 4.90 17.60 -3.42
C LYS A 132 3.42 17.54 -3.69
N TYR A 133 3.05 18.04 -4.88
CA TYR A 133 1.72 17.99 -5.44
C TYR A 133 1.76 17.12 -6.70
N VAL A 134 1.13 15.95 -6.66
CA VAL A 134 1.27 14.89 -7.67
C VAL A 134 -0.10 14.42 -8.14
N SER A 135 -0.25 14.02 -9.40
CA SER A 135 -1.54 13.54 -9.87
C SER A 135 -1.92 12.26 -9.12
N GLU A 136 -3.19 12.11 -8.71
CA GLU A 136 -3.65 10.86 -8.09
C GLU A 136 -3.45 9.65 -9.02
N SER A 137 -3.34 9.85 -10.34
CA SER A 137 -2.99 8.78 -11.28
C SER A 137 -1.59 8.19 -11.10
N GLU A 138 -0.69 8.88 -10.40
CA GLU A 138 0.67 8.41 -10.10
C GLU A 138 0.71 7.44 -8.91
N TYR A 139 -0.40 7.29 -8.18
CA TYR A 139 -0.50 6.44 -6.99
C TYR A 139 -1.58 5.37 -7.17
N ASP A 140 -1.27 4.13 -6.82
CA ASP A 140 -2.09 2.97 -7.19
C ASP A 140 -3.47 3.00 -6.49
N LYS A 141 -4.53 2.93 -7.30
CA LYS A 141 -5.91 3.17 -6.86
C LYS A 141 -6.47 1.99 -6.08
N LYS A 142 -6.51 2.10 -4.75
CA LYS A 142 -7.49 1.37 -3.92
C LYS A 142 -8.07 2.36 -2.91
N THR A 143 -9.40 2.44 -2.79
CA THR A 143 -10.19 3.11 -1.71
C THR A 143 -10.80 4.51 -1.92
N CYS A 144 -11.29 4.86 -3.12
CA CYS A 144 -12.49 5.72 -3.20
C CYS A 144 -13.80 4.90 -3.11
N SER A 145 -13.75 3.70 -2.52
CA SER A 145 -14.87 2.75 -2.49
C SER A 145 -15.88 2.97 -1.37
N SER A 146 -15.65 3.94 -0.46
CA SER A 146 -16.53 4.22 0.69
C SER A 146 -17.25 5.56 0.61
N THR A 147 -16.85 6.45 -0.29
CA THR A 147 -17.54 7.71 -0.59
C THR A 147 -18.17 7.58 -1.97
N SER A 148 -19.36 8.15 -2.16
CA SER A 148 -20.27 7.93 -3.29
C SER A 148 -19.76 8.37 -4.69
N CYS A 149 -18.45 8.49 -4.87
CA CYS A 149 -17.79 8.80 -6.13
C CYS A 149 -17.40 7.49 -6.83
N HIS A 150 -18.21 7.11 -7.82
CA HIS A 150 -17.94 6.00 -8.76
C HIS A 150 -16.95 6.42 -9.83
#